data_AF-A0A0G1DG68-F1
#
_entry.id   AF-A0A0G1DG68-F1
#
_cell.length_a   1.000
_cell.length_b   1.000
_cell.length_c   1.000
_cell.angle_alpha   90.00
_cell.angle_beta   90.00
_cell.angle_gamma   90.00
#
_symmetry.space_group_name_H-M   'P 1'
#
loop_
_entity.id
_entity.type
_entity.pdbx_description
1 polymer ?
#
loop_
_entity_poly.entity_id
_entity_poly.type
_entity_poly.pdbx_seq_one_letter_code
_entity_poly.pdbx_strand_id
1 'polypeptide(L)'
;MKDFNYYLNKFGEIGFIEESLSSVVYVEGLPEVRPGELVIFETNDGDSKIDHVGQVLSLTVEYAEVLLFTNEQINVGTKVARTGETLTMPVGEEMMGKTIVPLGSMVGEELKQIDTTPSGLSARSAVNKPLVTGVTIVDLVVPLGKGQRELIIGDGKTGKTMFLLQTMLTQALSGTICIYAAVGKRQQDTKKVEEFIKKNKIEKSCVIIASDAADPAGLVYVTPYAAMSVAEYFRDLGRDVLIILDDLTTHARYYREISLLLRRFPGRDAYPGDIFYAHSRLLERGGCFKLGNKEVSISCLPVAESKLGDLSGFIQTNLMAITDGHIYFDRDLFNKGYRPAVSPYLSVTRVGRQAHIDIVRDISREISSFLVSQTRMRQHIRFGAELGEEVQQKLALGEQVSVLFDQTVAYIVPLEASIFMFGALWADIWKGFDKEATKSEIVKVISRYNKEKSFRDMVIKLVNESKTLSELKTKIASNPEMVKANLSHE
;
A
#
# COMPACT_ATOMS: atom_id res chain seq x y z
N MET A 1 -9.02 -11.05 -27.94
CA MET A 1 -9.27 -10.06 -29.01
C MET A 1 -9.31 -10.75 -30.37
N LYS A 2 -10.11 -10.24 -31.32
CA LYS A 2 -10.08 -10.69 -32.73
C LYS A 2 -8.92 -10.01 -33.48
N ASP A 3 -8.71 -10.36 -34.75
CA ASP A 3 -7.62 -9.80 -35.57
C ASP A 3 -8.02 -8.47 -36.22
N PHE A 4 -7.03 -7.79 -36.82
CA PHE A 4 -7.21 -6.52 -37.53
C PHE A 4 -8.30 -6.60 -38.60
N ASN A 5 -8.29 -7.65 -39.44
CA ASN A 5 -9.23 -7.82 -40.54
C ASN A 5 -10.68 -7.96 -40.07
N TYR A 6 -10.92 -8.62 -38.93
CA TYR A 6 -12.24 -8.68 -38.33
C TYR A 6 -12.76 -7.28 -37.97
N TYR A 7 -11.96 -6.47 -37.29
CA TYR A 7 -12.36 -5.14 -36.83
C TYR A 7 -12.52 -4.16 -38.01
N LEU A 8 -11.63 -4.22 -39.00
CA LEU A 8 -11.74 -3.44 -40.23
C LEU A 8 -13.06 -3.76 -40.97
N ASN A 9 -13.41 -5.03 -41.13
CA ASN A 9 -14.66 -5.44 -41.79
C ASN A 9 -15.90 -5.07 -40.98
N LYS A 10 -15.80 -5.06 -39.64
CA LYS A 10 -16.93 -4.76 -38.75
C LYS A 10 -17.28 -3.28 -38.73
N PHE A 11 -16.28 -2.40 -38.66
CA PHE A 11 -16.50 -0.95 -38.52
C PHE A 11 -16.32 -0.19 -39.84
N GLY A 12 -15.58 -0.73 -40.82
CA GLY A 12 -15.34 -0.07 -42.10
C GLY A 12 -14.44 1.17 -42.01
N GLU A 13 -13.86 1.43 -40.84
CA GLU A 13 -12.95 2.54 -40.59
C GLU A 13 -11.50 2.06 -40.58
N ILE A 14 -10.65 2.85 -41.23
CA ILE A 14 -9.21 2.62 -41.25
C ILE A 14 -8.49 3.92 -40.92
N GLY A 15 -7.40 3.80 -40.17
CA GLY A 15 -6.45 4.86 -39.94
C GLY A 15 -5.04 4.46 -40.34
N PHE A 16 -4.15 5.44 -40.37
CA PHE A 16 -2.74 5.27 -40.71
C PHE A 16 -1.88 5.97 -39.67
N ILE A 17 -0.79 5.33 -39.26
CA ILE A 17 0.17 5.97 -38.36
C ILE A 17 0.95 7.03 -39.15
N GLU A 18 0.85 8.28 -38.74
CA GLU A 18 1.58 9.40 -39.34
C GLU A 18 2.88 9.70 -38.58
N GLU A 19 2.84 9.59 -37.25
CA GLU A 19 4.00 9.86 -36.39
C GLU A 19 4.11 8.80 -35.28
N SER A 20 5.34 8.36 -34.99
CA SER A 20 5.65 7.35 -33.97
C SER A 20 6.73 7.87 -33.02
N LEU A 21 6.37 8.06 -31.75
CA LEU A 21 7.21 8.64 -30.69
C LEU A 21 7.32 7.68 -29.51
N SER A 22 8.23 6.72 -29.61
CA SER A 22 8.53 5.75 -28.55
C SER A 22 7.28 4.98 -28.06
N SER A 23 6.59 5.48 -27.04
CA SER A 23 5.40 4.84 -26.44
C SER A 23 4.07 5.40 -26.95
N VAL A 24 4.08 6.38 -27.85
CA VAL A 24 2.88 7.04 -28.39
C VAL A 24 2.94 7.08 -29.91
N VAL A 25 1.80 6.86 -30.56
CA VAL A 25 1.64 7.04 -32.01
C VAL A 25 0.47 7.98 -32.31
N TYR A 26 0.58 8.74 -33.39
CA TYR A 26 -0.46 9.62 -33.93
C TYR A 26 -1.09 8.93 -35.14
N VAL A 27 -2.38 8.68 -35.07
CA VAL A 27 -3.14 7.96 -36.09
C VAL A 27 -4.08 8.93 -36.79
N GLU A 28 -3.91 9.12 -38.09
CA GLU A 28 -4.86 9.84 -38.94
C GLU A 28 -5.99 8.90 -39.36
N GLY A 29 -7.21 9.43 -39.46
CA GLY A 29 -8.41 8.67 -39.78
C GLY A 29 -9.21 8.28 -38.53
N LEU A 30 -9.95 7.17 -38.60
CA LEU A 30 -10.82 6.67 -37.51
C LEU A 30 -11.82 7.72 -36.95
N PRO A 31 -12.69 8.30 -37.79
CA PRO A 31 -13.53 9.46 -37.45
C PRO A 31 -14.46 9.26 -36.24
N GLU A 32 -14.81 8.02 -35.90
CA GLU A 32 -15.74 7.74 -34.81
C GLU A 32 -15.07 7.15 -33.56
N VAL A 33 -13.73 6.99 -33.55
CA VAL A 33 -12.98 6.44 -32.41
C VAL A 33 -13.13 7.29 -31.16
N ARG A 34 -13.10 6.67 -29.98
CA ARG A 34 -13.35 7.35 -28.70
C ARG A 34 -12.14 7.29 -27.76
N PRO A 35 -11.94 8.29 -26.88
CA PRO A 35 -10.98 8.18 -25.79
C PRO A 35 -11.27 6.95 -24.91
N GLY A 36 -10.22 6.22 -24.56
CA GLY A 36 -10.27 4.96 -23.81
C GLY A 36 -10.55 3.72 -24.66
N GLU A 37 -10.88 3.87 -25.95
CA GLU A 37 -11.07 2.77 -26.89
C GLU A 37 -9.72 2.15 -27.27
N LEU A 38 -9.72 0.83 -27.47
CA LEU A 38 -8.59 0.10 -28.02
C LEU A 38 -8.59 0.18 -29.55
N VAL A 39 -7.39 0.25 -30.10
CA VAL A 39 -7.13 0.12 -31.53
C VAL A 39 -6.16 -1.02 -31.76
N ILE A 40 -6.27 -1.64 -32.93
CA ILE A 40 -5.41 -2.75 -33.34
C ILE A 40 -4.63 -2.34 -34.59
N PHE A 41 -3.33 -2.60 -34.59
CA PHE A 41 -2.44 -2.34 -35.72
C PHE A 41 -2.41 -3.53 -36.68
N GLU A 42 -2.28 -3.28 -37.98
CA GLU A 42 -2.05 -4.31 -38.99
C GLU A 42 -0.71 -5.00 -38.73
N THR A 43 -0.74 -6.33 -38.61
CA THR A 43 0.43 -7.17 -38.29
C THR A 43 0.87 -7.98 -39.49
N ASN A 44 2.12 -8.46 -39.49
CA ASN A 44 2.56 -9.48 -40.44
C ASN A 44 2.33 -10.87 -39.85
N ASP A 45 2.33 -11.92 -40.68
CA ASP A 45 2.13 -13.29 -40.21
C ASP A 45 3.25 -13.71 -39.24
N GLY A 46 2.90 -13.97 -37.97
CA GLY A 46 3.81 -14.44 -36.92
C GLY A 46 3.81 -13.61 -35.63
N ASP A 47 3.21 -12.41 -35.65
CA ASP A 47 3.26 -11.49 -34.52
C ASP A 47 2.25 -11.83 -33.41
N SER A 48 2.61 -11.53 -32.16
CA SER A 48 1.72 -11.76 -31.02
C SER A 48 0.62 -10.68 -30.97
N LYS A 49 -0.63 -11.12 -30.81
CA LYS A 49 -1.83 -10.26 -30.88
C LYS A 49 -1.86 -9.14 -29.83
N ILE A 50 -1.10 -9.24 -28.75
CA ILE A 50 -1.05 -8.23 -27.68
C ILE A 50 -0.08 -7.09 -28.06
N ASP A 51 0.96 -7.40 -28.83
CA ASP A 51 2.02 -6.45 -29.18
C ASP A 51 1.55 -5.40 -30.20
N HIS A 52 0.36 -5.59 -30.77
CA HIS A 52 -0.23 -4.70 -31.76
C HIS A 52 -1.56 -4.09 -31.31
N VAL A 53 -1.72 -3.85 -30.01
CA VAL A 53 -2.86 -3.10 -29.47
C VAL A 53 -2.37 -1.80 -28.84
N GLY A 54 -3.12 -0.73 -29.07
CA GLY A 54 -2.93 0.55 -28.42
C GLY A 54 -4.22 1.06 -27.79
N GLN A 55 -4.10 2.00 -26.86
CA GLN A 55 -5.25 2.68 -26.26
C GLN A 55 -5.28 4.15 -26.68
N VAL A 56 -6.42 4.60 -27.19
CA VAL A 56 -6.64 6.01 -27.52
C VAL A 56 -6.72 6.81 -26.23
N LEU A 57 -5.81 7.76 -26.03
CA LEU A 57 -5.78 8.62 -24.85
C LEU A 57 -6.56 9.92 -25.07
N SER A 58 -6.43 10.51 -26.25
CA SER A 58 -7.06 11.77 -26.62
C SER A 58 -7.25 11.85 -28.13
N LEU A 59 -8.08 12.81 -28.55
CA LEU A 59 -8.34 13.12 -29.95
C LEU A 59 -8.01 14.59 -30.19
N THR A 60 -7.35 14.86 -31.30
CA THR A 60 -7.15 16.19 -31.85
C THR A 60 -8.01 16.36 -33.10
N VAL A 61 -7.92 17.51 -33.78
CA VAL A 61 -8.65 17.73 -35.04
C VAL A 61 -8.15 16.78 -36.14
N GLU A 62 -6.88 16.42 -36.10
CA GLU A 62 -6.20 15.67 -37.18
C GLU A 62 -5.91 14.21 -36.79
N TYR A 63 -5.66 13.95 -35.51
CA TYR A 63 -5.12 12.67 -35.05
C TYR A 63 -5.83 12.10 -33.82
N ALA A 64 -5.96 10.78 -33.79
CA ALA A 64 -6.11 10.01 -32.56
C ALA A 64 -4.72 9.77 -31.94
N GLU A 65 -4.57 10.12 -30.68
CA GLU A 65 -3.33 9.95 -29.92
C GLU A 65 -3.38 8.63 -29.15
N VAL A 66 -2.51 7.68 -29.52
CA VAL A 66 -2.61 6.29 -29.06
C VAL A 66 -1.38 5.91 -28.25
N LEU A 67 -1.62 5.41 -27.03
CA LEU A 67 -0.61 4.82 -26.16
C LEU A 67 -0.34 3.37 -26.55
N LEU A 68 0.92 3.02 -26.67
CA LEU A 68 1.38 1.66 -26.97
C LEU A 68 1.62 0.85 -25.70
N PHE A 69 1.33 -0.44 -25.79
CA PHE A 69 1.63 -1.44 -24.75
C PHE A 69 2.80 -2.35 -25.10
N THR A 70 3.53 -2.03 -26.18
CA THR A 70 4.70 -2.76 -26.67
C THR A 70 5.92 -1.83 -26.77
N ASN A 71 7.11 -2.42 -26.75
CA ASN A 71 8.37 -1.75 -27.08
C ASN A 71 8.75 -1.98 -28.56
N GLU A 72 8.00 -2.82 -29.27
CA GLU A 72 8.23 -3.06 -30.69
C GLU A 72 7.98 -1.79 -31.50
N GLN A 73 8.83 -1.58 -32.50
CA GLN A 73 8.77 -0.40 -33.33
C GLN A 73 7.60 -0.53 -34.32
N ILE A 74 6.59 0.33 -34.14
CA ILE A 74 5.49 0.43 -35.09
C ILE A 74 5.84 1.49 -36.15
N ASN A 75 5.79 1.07 -37.42
CA ASN A 75 6.21 1.88 -38.55
C ASN A 75 5.15 2.91 -38.96
N VAL A 76 5.61 4.05 -39.47
CA VAL A 76 4.76 5.04 -40.14
C VAL A 76 4.12 4.39 -41.38
N GLY A 77 2.84 4.67 -41.60
CA GLY A 77 2.02 4.08 -42.67
C GLY A 77 1.34 2.75 -42.29
N THR A 78 1.64 2.17 -41.12
CA THR A 78 0.92 0.98 -40.63
C THR A 78 -0.56 1.30 -40.47
N LYS A 79 -1.42 0.41 -40.98
CA LYS A 79 -2.87 0.57 -40.89
C LYS A 79 -3.36 0.27 -39.47
N VAL A 80 -4.39 1.00 -39.06
CA VAL A 80 -4.99 0.91 -37.73
C VAL A 80 -6.49 0.73 -37.88
N ALA A 81 -7.06 -0.20 -37.12
CA ALA A 81 -8.50 -0.42 -37.06
C ALA A 81 -8.99 -0.21 -35.62
N ARG A 82 -10.18 0.36 -35.50
CA ARG A 82 -10.82 0.56 -34.19
C ARG A 82 -11.52 -0.71 -33.72
N THR A 83 -11.63 -0.90 -32.41
CA THR A 83 -12.19 -2.15 -31.87
C THR A 83 -13.58 -1.98 -31.25
N GLY A 84 -13.97 -0.75 -30.88
CA GLY A 84 -15.14 -0.46 -30.06
C GLY A 84 -15.04 -1.01 -28.62
N GLU A 85 -13.91 -1.59 -28.25
CA GLU A 85 -13.67 -2.21 -26.95
C GLU A 85 -12.84 -1.26 -26.08
N THR A 86 -13.11 -1.25 -24.78
CA THR A 86 -12.28 -0.55 -23.79
C THR A 86 -11.21 -1.47 -23.25
N LEU A 87 -10.16 -0.92 -22.64
CA LEU A 87 -9.13 -1.71 -21.99
C LEU A 87 -9.70 -2.61 -20.87
N THR A 88 -9.61 -3.92 -21.08
CA THR A 88 -10.02 -4.96 -20.13
C THR A 88 -8.87 -5.91 -19.82
N MET A 89 -8.91 -6.53 -18.65
CA MET A 89 -8.04 -7.65 -18.30
C MET A 89 -8.86 -8.84 -17.81
N PRO A 90 -8.41 -10.08 -18.04
CA PRO A 90 -8.98 -11.24 -17.38
C PRO A 90 -8.74 -11.12 -15.86
N VAL A 91 -9.71 -11.56 -15.06
CA VAL A 91 -9.69 -11.64 -13.60
C VAL A 91 -10.29 -12.97 -13.15
N GLY A 92 -9.80 -13.50 -12.03
CA GLY A 92 -10.29 -14.77 -11.50
C GLY A 92 -9.55 -15.22 -10.23
N GLU A 93 -10.10 -16.22 -9.54
CA GLU A 93 -9.47 -16.78 -8.33
C GLU A 93 -8.19 -17.57 -8.64
N GLU A 94 -8.02 -18.04 -9.88
CA GLU A 94 -6.80 -18.71 -10.34
C GLU A 94 -5.58 -17.78 -10.46
N MET A 95 -5.76 -16.47 -10.25
CA MET A 95 -4.68 -15.50 -10.08
C MET A 95 -3.91 -15.66 -8.76
N MET A 96 -4.52 -16.29 -7.75
CA MET A 96 -3.94 -16.42 -6.43
C MET A 96 -2.59 -17.16 -6.48
N GLY A 97 -1.59 -16.57 -5.83
CA GLY A 97 -0.22 -17.05 -5.75
C GLY A 97 0.64 -16.76 -6.99
N LYS A 98 0.12 -16.02 -7.98
CA LYS A 98 0.82 -15.72 -9.23
C LYS A 98 1.28 -14.26 -9.32
N THR A 99 2.29 -14.08 -10.17
CA THR A 99 2.71 -12.77 -10.67
C THR A 99 2.16 -12.61 -12.08
N ILE A 100 1.41 -11.54 -12.29
CA ILE A 100 0.63 -11.28 -13.50
C ILE A 100 1.06 -9.95 -14.09
N VAL A 101 1.29 -9.95 -15.40
CA VAL A 101 1.51 -8.74 -16.18
C VAL A 101 0.14 -8.20 -16.61
N PRO A 102 -0.19 -6.91 -16.39
CA PRO A 102 -1.52 -6.34 -16.56
C PRO A 102 -2.29 -6.70 -17.84
N LEU A 103 -1.59 -6.85 -18.97
CA LEU A 103 -2.19 -7.19 -20.28
C LEU A 103 -1.61 -8.47 -20.90
N GLY A 104 -0.65 -9.13 -20.25
CA GLY A 104 0.15 -10.20 -20.85
C GLY A 104 -0.33 -11.62 -20.55
N SER A 105 -1.00 -11.85 -19.42
CA SER A 105 -1.35 -13.21 -19.00
C SER A 105 -2.87 -13.46 -19.05
N MET A 106 -3.29 -14.45 -19.84
CA MET A 106 -4.64 -15.00 -19.81
C MET A 106 -4.84 -15.86 -18.56
N VAL A 107 -4.94 -15.21 -17.40
CA VAL A 107 -5.28 -15.84 -16.13
C VAL A 107 -6.61 -15.26 -15.70
N GLY A 108 -7.66 -16.07 -15.71
CA GLY A 108 -9.03 -15.62 -15.43
C GLY A 108 -9.96 -15.83 -16.60
N GLU A 109 -11.23 -16.10 -16.27
CA GLU A 109 -12.30 -16.28 -17.23
C GLU A 109 -13.18 -15.03 -17.36
N GLU A 110 -13.30 -14.23 -16.29
CA GLU A 110 -14.08 -13.00 -16.30
C GLU A 110 -13.24 -11.84 -16.82
N LEU A 111 -13.78 -11.04 -17.73
CA LEU A 111 -13.11 -9.83 -18.21
C LEU A 111 -13.62 -8.61 -17.45
N LYS A 112 -12.71 -7.88 -16.79
CA LYS A 112 -13.02 -6.60 -16.15
C LYS A 112 -12.34 -5.42 -16.83
N GLN A 113 -13.06 -4.31 -16.91
CA GLN A 113 -12.49 -3.04 -17.35
C GLN A 113 -11.43 -2.57 -16.35
N ILE A 114 -10.29 -2.09 -16.89
CA ILE A 114 -9.16 -1.64 -16.08
C ILE A 114 -9.43 -0.25 -15.49
N ASP A 115 -10.02 0.64 -16.28
CA ASP A 115 -10.27 2.02 -15.89
C ASP A 115 -11.77 2.32 -15.74
N THR A 116 -12.30 2.07 -14.55
CA THR A 116 -13.71 2.28 -14.19
C THR A 116 -13.92 3.56 -13.39
N THR A 117 -15.15 4.03 -13.32
CA THR A 117 -15.51 5.14 -12.42
C THR A 117 -15.66 4.63 -10.99
N PRO A 118 -15.14 5.33 -9.97
CA PRO A 118 -15.34 4.97 -8.57
C PRO A 118 -16.82 4.84 -8.19
N SER A 119 -17.14 3.94 -7.27
CA SER A 119 -18.51 3.80 -6.77
C SER A 119 -18.97 5.06 -6.03
N GLY A 120 -20.24 5.44 -6.28
CA GLY A 120 -20.88 6.57 -5.62
C GLY A 120 -21.14 6.34 -4.13
N LEU A 121 -21.55 7.40 -3.43
CA LEU A 121 -21.74 7.42 -1.98
C LEU A 121 -22.78 6.41 -1.46
N SER A 122 -23.82 6.11 -2.25
CA SER A 122 -24.89 5.18 -1.86
C SER A 122 -24.41 3.75 -1.63
N ALA A 123 -23.34 3.34 -2.32
CA ALA A 123 -22.74 2.02 -2.18
C ALA A 123 -21.76 1.91 -1.00
N ARG A 124 -21.40 3.04 -0.35
CA ARG A 124 -20.35 3.09 0.67
C ARG A 124 -20.88 2.84 2.09
N SER A 125 -19.99 2.37 2.96
CA SER A 125 -20.17 2.33 4.41
C SER A 125 -19.00 3.02 5.11
N ALA A 126 -19.16 3.28 6.42
CA ALA A 126 -18.11 3.90 7.21
C ALA A 126 -16.99 2.89 7.53
N VAL A 127 -15.77 3.40 7.69
CA VAL A 127 -14.63 2.62 8.15
C VAL A 127 -14.79 2.33 9.65
N ASN A 128 -15.12 1.08 9.99
CA ASN A 128 -15.51 0.66 11.34
C ASN A 128 -14.76 -0.59 11.85
N LYS A 129 -13.88 -1.18 11.05
CA LYS A 129 -13.08 -2.38 11.40
C LYS A 129 -11.59 -2.05 11.39
N PRO A 130 -10.79 -2.57 12.33
CA PRO A 130 -9.36 -2.31 12.36
C PRO A 130 -8.64 -3.04 11.23
N LEU A 131 -7.65 -2.38 10.63
CA LEU A 131 -6.63 -3.00 9.79
C LEU A 131 -5.34 -3.08 10.61
N VAL A 132 -5.04 -4.28 11.11
CA VAL A 132 -3.86 -4.54 11.93
C VAL A 132 -2.67 -4.82 11.02
N THR A 133 -1.59 -4.09 11.21
CA THR A 133 -0.37 -4.23 10.39
C THR A 133 0.58 -5.29 10.94
N GLY A 134 0.50 -5.59 12.23
CA GLY A 134 1.46 -6.45 12.93
C GLY A 134 2.77 -5.72 13.27
N VAL A 135 2.76 -4.39 13.09
CA VAL A 135 3.87 -3.49 13.36
C VAL A 135 3.45 -2.57 14.50
N THR A 136 3.98 -2.85 15.69
CA THR A 136 3.61 -2.27 16.98
C THR A 136 3.57 -0.75 16.97
N ILE A 137 4.57 -0.08 16.39
CA ILE A 137 4.57 1.40 16.34
C ILE A 137 3.41 1.93 15.50
N VAL A 138 3.06 1.27 14.40
CA VAL A 138 1.93 1.70 13.56
C VAL A 138 0.62 1.38 14.26
N ASP A 139 0.45 0.15 14.72
CA ASP A 139 -0.80 -0.29 15.34
C ASP A 139 -1.15 0.45 16.64
N LEU A 140 -0.14 0.95 17.38
CA LEU A 140 -0.36 1.73 18.60
C LEU A 140 -0.38 3.25 18.38
N VAL A 141 0.49 3.80 17.51
CA VAL A 141 0.60 5.26 17.34
C VAL A 141 -0.31 5.78 16.23
N VAL A 142 -0.38 5.06 15.11
CA VAL A 142 -1.08 5.47 13.87
C VAL A 142 -1.99 4.33 13.40
N PRO A 143 -2.98 3.91 14.22
CA PRO A 143 -3.82 2.76 13.92
C PRO A 143 -4.60 2.97 12.62
N LEU A 144 -4.72 1.90 11.82
CA LEU A 144 -5.35 1.92 10.50
C LEU A 144 -6.72 1.21 10.50
N GLY A 145 -7.61 1.61 9.60
CA GLY A 145 -8.91 0.97 9.39
C GLY A 145 -9.01 0.21 8.06
N LYS A 146 -9.85 -0.84 8.02
CA LYS A 146 -10.19 -1.51 6.77
C LYS A 146 -10.98 -0.56 5.87
N GLY A 147 -10.59 -0.46 4.60
CA GLY A 147 -11.15 0.49 3.62
C GLY A 147 -10.47 1.85 3.62
N GLN A 148 -9.50 2.09 4.52
CA GLN A 148 -8.73 3.33 4.56
C GLN A 148 -7.71 3.37 3.41
N ARG A 149 -7.41 4.59 2.92
CA ARG A 149 -6.31 4.87 2.01
C ARG A 149 -5.20 5.52 2.80
N GLU A 150 -4.12 4.80 3.07
CA GLU A 150 -3.02 5.29 3.92
C GLU A 150 -1.72 5.35 3.12
N LEU A 151 -1.19 6.56 2.91
CA LEU A 151 0.04 6.77 2.14
C LEU A 151 1.27 6.30 2.90
N ILE A 152 2.11 5.48 2.28
CA ILE A 152 3.41 5.09 2.81
C ILE A 152 4.50 5.90 2.11
N ILE A 153 5.11 6.84 2.82
CA ILE A 153 6.00 7.84 2.22
C ILE A 153 7.34 7.90 2.96
N GLY A 154 8.42 8.12 2.22
CA GLY A 154 9.76 8.31 2.79
C GLY A 154 10.84 8.08 1.76
N ASP A 155 12.10 8.30 2.12
CA ASP A 155 13.23 8.16 1.20
C ASP A 155 13.43 6.70 0.76
N GLY A 156 14.12 6.49 -0.35
CA GLY A 156 14.57 5.15 -0.75
C GLY A 156 15.33 4.45 0.38
N LYS A 157 15.09 3.15 0.54
CA LYS A 157 15.78 2.26 1.51
C LYS A 157 15.56 2.59 3.01
N THR A 158 14.51 3.30 3.37
CA THR A 158 14.14 3.55 4.79
C THR A 158 13.33 2.44 5.46
N GLY A 159 13.06 1.33 4.76
CA GLY A 159 12.33 0.17 5.31
C GLY A 159 10.85 0.07 4.91
N LYS A 160 10.36 0.91 4.01
CA LYS A 160 8.96 0.89 3.51
C LYS A 160 8.51 -0.50 3.05
N THR A 161 9.28 -1.15 2.19
CA THR A 161 8.93 -2.49 1.66
C THR A 161 8.83 -3.53 2.76
N MET A 162 9.70 -3.48 3.78
CA MET A 162 9.63 -4.43 4.90
C MET A 162 8.31 -4.28 5.67
N PHE A 163 7.92 -3.04 5.97
CA PHE A 163 6.64 -2.74 6.61
C PHE A 163 5.44 -3.22 5.77
N LEU A 164 5.47 -2.99 4.45
CA LEU A 164 4.43 -3.44 3.53
C LEU A 164 4.31 -4.97 3.52
N LEU A 165 5.44 -5.69 3.51
CA LEU A 165 5.46 -7.16 3.57
C LEU A 165 4.95 -7.69 4.91
N GLN A 166 5.30 -7.05 6.04
CA GLN A 166 4.75 -7.39 7.36
C GLN A 166 3.23 -7.18 7.41
N THR A 167 2.76 -6.04 6.88
CA THR A 167 1.32 -5.74 6.80
C THR A 167 0.58 -6.75 5.93
N MET A 168 1.15 -7.09 4.78
CA MET A 168 0.62 -8.13 3.88
C MET A 168 0.55 -9.49 4.55
N LEU A 169 1.60 -9.90 5.28
CA LEU A 169 1.62 -11.15 6.04
C LEU A 169 0.51 -11.16 7.10
N THR A 170 0.39 -10.11 7.90
CA THR A 170 -0.65 -10.00 8.94
C THR A 170 -2.05 -10.08 8.34
N GLN A 171 -2.28 -9.38 7.23
CA GLN A 171 -3.60 -9.36 6.58
C GLN A 171 -3.94 -10.69 5.90
N ALA A 172 -2.99 -11.32 5.20
CA ALA A 172 -3.18 -12.63 4.61
C ALA A 172 -3.53 -13.70 5.67
N LEU A 173 -2.83 -13.71 6.80
CA LEU A 173 -3.13 -14.62 7.91
C LEU A 173 -4.51 -14.37 8.54
N SER A 174 -5.03 -13.15 8.44
CA SER A 174 -6.39 -12.79 8.88
C SER A 174 -7.49 -13.09 7.84
N GLY A 175 -7.12 -13.63 6.66
CA GLY A 175 -8.05 -13.98 5.59
C GLY A 175 -8.38 -12.84 4.62
N THR A 176 -7.67 -11.71 4.70
CA THR A 176 -7.77 -10.60 3.72
C THR A 176 -6.98 -10.96 2.46
N ILE A 177 -7.56 -10.74 1.29
CA ILE A 177 -6.86 -10.92 0.01
C ILE A 177 -5.87 -9.77 -0.18
N CYS A 178 -4.62 -10.07 -0.48
CA CYS A 178 -3.56 -9.08 -0.63
C CYS A 178 -3.12 -8.97 -2.09
N ILE A 179 -3.09 -7.75 -2.62
CA ILE A 179 -2.66 -7.47 -3.98
C ILE A 179 -1.46 -6.54 -3.93
N TYR A 180 -0.34 -6.96 -4.50
CA TYR A 180 0.88 -6.15 -4.58
C TYR A 180 1.09 -5.67 -6.02
N ALA A 181 0.92 -4.36 -6.25
CA ALA A 181 1.20 -3.76 -7.55
C ALA A 181 2.66 -3.25 -7.58
N ALA A 182 3.53 -3.95 -8.31
CA ALA A 182 4.91 -3.54 -8.56
C ALA A 182 4.97 -2.69 -9.84
N VAL A 183 5.10 -1.38 -9.68
CA VAL A 183 5.00 -0.40 -10.77
C VAL A 183 6.38 0.05 -11.22
N GLY A 184 6.80 -0.36 -12.42
CA GLY A 184 8.11 -0.01 -12.97
C GLY A 184 9.28 -0.41 -12.07
N LYS A 185 9.15 -1.52 -11.33
CA LYS A 185 10.18 -1.98 -10.39
C LYS A 185 11.25 -2.78 -11.11
N ARG A 186 12.33 -3.14 -10.41
CA ARG A 186 13.30 -4.10 -10.94
C ARG A 186 12.77 -5.50 -10.70
N GLN A 187 12.98 -6.41 -11.65
CA GLN A 187 12.63 -7.83 -11.50
C GLN A 187 13.10 -8.44 -10.18
N GLN A 188 14.32 -8.08 -9.75
CA GLN A 188 14.89 -8.57 -8.48
C GLN A 188 14.06 -8.13 -7.26
N ASP A 189 13.45 -6.96 -7.30
CA ASP A 189 12.63 -6.46 -6.20
C ASP A 189 11.26 -7.17 -6.18
N THR A 190 10.66 -7.42 -7.34
CA THR A 190 9.44 -8.25 -7.47
C THR A 190 9.68 -9.68 -6.98
N LYS A 191 10.82 -10.30 -7.36
CA LYS A 191 11.20 -11.64 -6.90
C LYS A 191 11.32 -11.75 -5.38
N LYS A 192 11.82 -10.71 -4.70
CA LYS A 192 11.88 -10.71 -3.22
C LYS A 192 10.47 -10.77 -2.60
N VAL A 193 9.48 -10.13 -3.22
CA VAL A 193 8.08 -10.20 -2.77
C VAL A 193 7.54 -11.62 -2.98
N GLU A 194 7.79 -12.22 -4.15
CA GLU A 194 7.40 -13.63 -4.42
C GLU A 194 8.02 -14.61 -3.43
N GLU A 195 9.32 -14.49 -3.17
CA GLU A 195 10.05 -15.31 -2.21
C GLU A 195 9.49 -15.14 -0.79
N PHE A 196 9.14 -13.91 -0.41
CA PHE A 196 8.50 -13.64 0.87
C PHE A 196 7.13 -14.32 0.99
N ILE A 197 6.29 -14.24 -0.04
CA ILE A 197 4.97 -14.89 -0.07
C ILE A 197 5.14 -16.42 0.07
N LYS A 198 6.05 -17.02 -0.71
CA LYS A 198 6.32 -18.47 -0.68
C LYS A 198 6.89 -18.93 0.67
N LYS A 199 7.87 -18.20 1.21
CA LYS A 199 8.50 -18.52 2.49
C LYS A 199 7.50 -18.52 3.64
N ASN A 200 6.52 -17.62 3.61
CA ASN A 200 5.49 -17.50 4.64
C ASN A 200 4.20 -18.28 4.35
N LYS A 201 4.14 -19.02 3.23
CA LYS A 201 3.00 -19.88 2.85
C LYS A 201 1.66 -19.15 2.71
N ILE A 202 1.69 -17.91 2.19
CA ILE A 202 0.51 -17.04 2.02
C ILE A 202 0.06 -16.89 0.55
N GLU A 203 0.53 -17.76 -0.35
CA GLU A 203 0.22 -17.75 -1.78
C GLU A 203 -1.28 -17.74 -2.05
N LYS A 204 -2.05 -18.52 -1.29
CA LYS A 204 -3.51 -18.63 -1.42
C LYS A 204 -4.28 -17.36 -1.06
N SER A 205 -3.60 -16.34 -0.54
CA SER A 205 -4.18 -15.05 -0.17
C SER A 205 -3.51 -13.86 -0.87
N CYS A 206 -2.57 -14.09 -1.79
CA CYS A 206 -1.81 -13.01 -2.42
C CYS A 206 -1.84 -13.07 -3.96
N VAL A 207 -1.85 -11.91 -4.62
CA VAL A 207 -1.63 -11.75 -6.06
C VAL A 207 -0.60 -10.64 -6.27
N ILE A 208 0.34 -10.83 -7.20
CA ILE A 208 1.26 -9.77 -7.62
C ILE A 208 0.87 -9.32 -9.02
N ILE A 209 0.70 -8.01 -9.20
CA ILE A 209 0.52 -7.38 -10.50
C ILE A 209 1.78 -6.57 -10.77
N ALA A 210 2.57 -6.95 -11.77
CA ALA A 210 3.91 -6.40 -11.95
C ALA A 210 4.14 -5.86 -13.35
N SER A 211 4.86 -4.75 -13.38
CA SER A 211 5.54 -4.20 -14.54
C SER A 211 6.96 -3.81 -14.13
N ASP A 212 7.92 -4.14 -14.97
CA ASP A 212 9.32 -3.81 -14.78
C ASP A 212 9.66 -2.42 -15.33
N ALA A 213 10.78 -1.86 -14.88
CA ALA A 213 11.28 -0.58 -15.41
C ALA A 213 11.64 -0.64 -16.91
N ALA A 214 11.88 -1.84 -17.44
CA ALA A 214 12.17 -2.07 -18.86
C ALA A 214 10.91 -2.29 -19.70
N ASP A 215 9.75 -2.48 -19.06
CA ASP A 215 8.50 -2.68 -19.77
C ASP A 215 8.04 -1.40 -20.46
N PRO A 216 7.21 -1.52 -21.51
CA PRO A 216 6.57 -0.40 -22.19
C PRO A 216 5.92 0.58 -21.22
N ALA A 217 6.09 1.88 -21.48
CA ALA A 217 5.55 2.93 -20.64
C ALA A 217 4.03 2.80 -20.43
N GLY A 218 3.30 2.35 -21.45
CA GLY A 218 1.86 2.10 -21.35
C GLY A 218 1.50 0.97 -20.39
N LEU A 219 2.30 -0.10 -20.32
CA LEU A 219 2.08 -1.18 -19.34
C LEU A 219 2.33 -0.68 -17.93
N VAL A 220 3.45 0.03 -17.70
CA VAL A 220 3.77 0.61 -16.38
C VAL A 220 2.69 1.58 -15.92
N TYR A 221 2.14 2.38 -16.83
CA TYR A 221 1.02 3.29 -16.56
C TYR A 221 -0.25 2.55 -16.15
N VAL A 222 -0.58 1.43 -16.82
CA VAL A 222 -1.80 0.67 -16.55
C VAL A 222 -1.73 -0.21 -15.28
N THR A 223 -0.52 -0.59 -14.84
CA THR A 223 -0.31 -1.52 -13.70
C THR A 223 -1.15 -1.19 -12.44
N PRO A 224 -1.19 0.05 -11.91
CA PRO A 224 -1.99 0.34 -10.73
C PRO A 224 -3.49 0.18 -10.96
N TYR A 225 -3.99 0.53 -12.14
CA TYR A 225 -5.39 0.40 -12.50
C TYR A 225 -5.79 -1.06 -12.65
N ALA A 226 -4.93 -1.87 -13.27
CA ALA A 226 -5.11 -3.32 -13.39
C ALA A 226 -5.18 -3.99 -12.01
N ALA A 227 -4.25 -3.64 -11.11
CA ALA A 227 -4.27 -4.12 -9.74
C ALA A 227 -5.54 -3.73 -8.99
N MET A 228 -6.05 -2.51 -9.22
CA MET A 228 -7.33 -2.07 -8.65
C MET A 228 -8.51 -2.87 -9.19
N SER A 229 -8.54 -3.21 -10.49
CA SER A 229 -9.61 -4.06 -11.05
C SER A 229 -9.61 -5.47 -10.48
N VAL A 230 -8.43 -6.04 -10.22
CA VAL A 230 -8.31 -7.32 -9.48
C VAL A 230 -8.82 -7.17 -8.05
N ALA A 231 -8.53 -6.04 -7.38
CA ALA A 231 -9.06 -5.77 -6.04
C ALA A 231 -10.59 -5.69 -6.02
N GLU A 232 -11.18 -5.01 -7.02
CA GLU A 232 -12.62 -4.90 -7.19
C GLU A 232 -13.27 -6.25 -7.49
N TYR A 233 -12.61 -7.14 -8.23
CA TYR A 233 -13.09 -8.52 -8.43
C TYR A 233 -13.27 -9.25 -7.09
N PHE A 234 -12.23 -9.29 -6.24
CA PHE A 234 -12.34 -9.95 -4.94
C PHE A 234 -13.32 -9.24 -3.97
N ARG A 235 -13.43 -7.92 -4.03
CA ARG A 235 -14.47 -7.17 -3.31
C ARG A 235 -15.86 -7.65 -3.71
N ASP A 236 -16.11 -7.79 -5.00
CA ASP A 236 -17.41 -8.20 -5.54
C ASP A 236 -17.76 -9.66 -5.19
N LEU A 237 -16.74 -10.50 -4.94
CA LEU A 237 -16.89 -11.83 -4.32
C LEU A 237 -17.15 -11.80 -2.81
N GLY A 238 -17.27 -10.62 -2.20
CA GLY A 238 -17.56 -10.48 -0.79
C GLY A 238 -16.33 -10.59 0.12
N ARG A 239 -15.11 -10.36 -0.39
CA ARG A 239 -13.86 -10.43 0.38
C ARG A 239 -13.34 -9.05 0.77
N ASP A 240 -12.69 -8.97 1.92
CA ASP A 240 -11.84 -7.82 2.24
C ASP A 240 -10.52 -7.93 1.46
N VAL A 241 -10.06 -6.79 0.96
CA VAL A 241 -8.86 -6.69 0.13
C VAL A 241 -7.91 -5.63 0.70
N LEU A 242 -6.62 -5.95 0.71
CA LEU A 242 -5.51 -5.01 0.89
C LEU A 242 -4.81 -4.86 -0.46
N ILE A 243 -4.72 -3.65 -0.99
CA ILE A 243 -3.94 -3.34 -2.20
C ILE A 243 -2.76 -2.43 -1.85
N ILE A 244 -1.56 -2.83 -2.26
CA ILE A 244 -0.32 -2.08 -2.13
C ILE A 244 0.07 -1.57 -3.51
N LEU A 245 0.30 -0.25 -3.66
CA LEU A 245 0.71 0.36 -4.93
C LEU A 245 2.15 0.87 -4.81
N ASP A 246 3.14 0.05 -5.19
CA ASP A 246 4.56 0.30 -5.01
C ASP A 246 5.26 0.55 -6.37
N ASP A 247 5.47 1.79 -6.82
CA ASP A 247 5.06 3.04 -6.18
C ASP A 247 4.43 4.05 -7.14
N LEU A 248 3.62 4.96 -6.58
CA LEU A 248 2.91 5.98 -7.34
C LEU A 248 3.80 7.15 -7.77
N THR A 249 4.98 7.30 -7.16
CA THR A 249 6.00 8.25 -7.63
C THR A 249 6.53 7.82 -9.01
N THR A 250 6.79 6.52 -9.19
CA THR A 250 7.22 5.91 -10.45
C THR A 250 6.11 5.98 -11.47
N HIS A 251 4.88 5.61 -11.11
CA HIS A 251 3.71 5.80 -11.98
C HIS A 251 3.61 7.23 -12.51
N ALA A 252 3.70 8.23 -11.64
CA ALA A 252 3.61 9.63 -12.05
C ALA A 252 4.71 10.02 -13.04
N ARG A 253 5.94 9.49 -12.87
CA ARG A 253 7.05 9.76 -13.79
C ARG A 253 6.77 9.22 -15.20
N TYR A 254 6.24 8.01 -15.32
CA TYR A 254 5.85 7.44 -16.62
C TYR A 254 4.67 8.19 -17.22
N TYR A 255 3.68 8.59 -16.41
CA TYR A 255 2.57 9.39 -16.91
C TYR A 255 3.02 10.76 -17.43
N ARG A 256 4.02 11.36 -16.77
CA ARG A 256 4.67 12.58 -17.24
C ARG A 256 5.37 12.38 -18.58
N GLU A 257 6.12 11.31 -18.73
CA GLU A 257 6.79 10.97 -19.99
C GLU A 257 5.78 10.83 -21.14
N ILE A 258 4.73 10.02 -20.95
CA ILE A 258 3.63 9.87 -21.91
C ILE A 258 3.02 11.23 -22.26
N SER A 259 2.73 12.06 -21.27
CA SER A 259 2.12 13.37 -21.48
C SER A 259 3.01 14.35 -22.26
N LEU A 260 4.33 14.29 -22.07
CA LEU A 260 5.28 15.12 -22.81
C LEU A 260 5.41 14.65 -24.26
N LEU A 261 5.38 13.33 -24.52
CA LEU A 261 5.36 12.77 -25.88
C LEU A 261 4.09 13.16 -26.64
N LEU A 262 2.96 13.27 -25.93
CA LEU A 262 1.69 13.81 -26.43
C LEU A 262 1.69 15.35 -26.61
N ARG A 263 2.84 16.01 -26.39
CA ARG A 263 3.00 17.47 -26.49
C ARG A 263 2.00 18.25 -25.63
N ARG A 264 1.51 17.65 -24.54
CA ARG A 264 0.62 18.34 -23.58
C ARG A 264 1.41 19.40 -22.83
N PHE A 265 0.74 20.50 -22.48
CA PHE A 265 1.38 21.57 -21.72
C PHE A 265 1.90 21.05 -20.36
N PRO A 266 3.22 21.20 -20.08
CA PRO A 266 3.77 20.78 -18.80
C PRO A 266 3.32 21.71 -17.69
N GLY A 267 2.84 21.13 -16.58
CA GLY A 267 2.52 21.84 -15.35
C GLY A 267 3.71 21.94 -14.40
N ARG A 268 3.41 21.96 -13.09
CA ARG A 268 4.44 22.01 -12.03
C ARG A 268 5.35 20.78 -12.09
N ASP A 269 6.66 21.00 -11.98
CA ASP A 269 7.71 19.97 -12.11
C ASP A 269 7.60 19.14 -13.42
N ALA A 270 7.05 19.77 -14.46
CA ALA A 270 6.73 19.20 -15.78
C ALA A 270 5.69 18.07 -15.80
N TYR A 271 5.01 17.78 -14.69
CA TYR A 271 3.90 16.82 -14.67
C TYR A 271 2.66 17.37 -15.40
N PRO A 272 1.80 16.51 -15.97
CA PRO A 272 0.57 16.97 -16.59
C PRO A 272 -0.39 17.55 -15.53
N GLY A 273 -1.25 18.49 -15.96
CA GLY A 273 -2.15 19.21 -15.05
C GLY A 273 -3.18 18.32 -14.33
N ASP A 274 -3.43 17.13 -14.85
CA ASP A 274 -4.41 16.14 -14.37
C ASP A 274 -3.79 14.98 -13.57
N ILE A 275 -2.50 15.01 -13.23
CA ILE A 275 -1.87 13.94 -12.42
C ILE A 275 -2.59 13.72 -11.07
N PHE A 276 -3.07 14.80 -10.45
CA PHE A 276 -3.89 14.71 -9.23
C PHE A 276 -5.16 13.91 -9.49
N TYR A 277 -5.86 14.20 -10.59
CA TYR A 277 -7.08 13.52 -10.97
C TYR A 277 -6.86 12.03 -11.25
N ALA A 278 -5.77 11.68 -11.95
CA ALA A 278 -5.40 10.31 -12.24
C ALA A 278 -5.25 9.48 -10.95
N HIS A 279 -4.45 9.97 -9.99
CA HIS A 279 -4.26 9.29 -8.70
C HIS A 279 -5.50 9.34 -7.80
N SER A 280 -6.25 10.44 -7.80
CA SER A 280 -7.48 10.55 -6.99
C SER A 280 -8.54 9.57 -7.49
N ARG A 281 -8.77 9.52 -8.80
CA ARG A 281 -9.74 8.61 -9.41
C ARG A 281 -9.36 7.15 -9.13
N LEU A 282 -8.07 6.81 -9.22
CA LEU A 282 -7.59 5.48 -8.87
C LEU A 282 -7.87 5.14 -7.40
N LEU A 283 -7.43 5.98 -6.46
CA LEU A 283 -7.54 5.70 -5.02
C LEU A 283 -8.98 5.79 -4.47
N GLU A 284 -9.85 6.58 -5.11
CA GLU A 284 -11.28 6.63 -4.79
C GLU A 284 -12.02 5.33 -5.11
N ARG A 285 -11.43 4.41 -5.88
CA ARG A 285 -11.98 3.04 -6.06
C ARG A 285 -11.84 2.17 -4.79
N GLY A 286 -10.96 2.59 -3.86
CA GLY A 286 -10.87 2.02 -2.51
C GLY A 286 -11.99 2.51 -1.57
N GLY A 287 -12.15 1.83 -0.44
CA GLY A 287 -13.16 2.19 0.56
C GLY A 287 -13.83 1.00 1.23
N CYS A 288 -14.85 1.28 2.04
CA CYS A 288 -15.81 0.30 2.53
C CYS A 288 -17.10 0.34 1.71
N PHE A 289 -17.64 -0.84 1.41
CA PHE A 289 -18.78 -1.03 0.53
C PHE A 289 -19.83 -1.94 1.15
N LYS A 290 -21.10 -1.66 0.83
CA LYS A 290 -22.24 -2.51 1.17
C LYS A 290 -22.51 -3.46 0.01
N LEU A 291 -22.34 -4.76 0.25
CA LEU A 291 -22.64 -5.83 -0.70
C LEU A 291 -23.78 -6.68 -0.13
N GLY A 292 -25.02 -6.29 -0.44
CA GLY A 292 -26.22 -6.86 0.19
C GLY A 292 -26.20 -6.67 1.70
N ASN A 293 -26.16 -7.76 2.46
CA ASN A 293 -26.11 -7.74 3.93
C ASN A 293 -24.68 -7.76 4.50
N LYS A 294 -23.64 -7.74 3.66
CA LYS A 294 -22.23 -7.78 4.08
C LYS A 294 -21.55 -6.43 3.84
N GLU A 295 -20.63 -6.08 4.72
CA GLU A 295 -19.69 -4.98 4.52
C GLU A 295 -18.32 -5.54 4.16
N VAL A 296 -17.79 -5.08 3.04
CA VAL A 296 -16.47 -5.46 2.50
C VAL A 296 -15.63 -4.22 2.25
N SER A 297 -14.32 -4.39 2.17
CA SER A 297 -13.40 -3.27 2.03
C SER A 297 -12.30 -3.51 1.00
N ILE A 298 -11.85 -2.43 0.37
CA ILE A 298 -10.58 -2.34 -0.34
C ILE A 298 -9.75 -1.29 0.40
N SER A 299 -8.76 -1.77 1.16
CA SER A 299 -7.81 -0.92 1.90
C SER A 299 -6.61 -0.65 1.00
N CYS A 300 -6.21 0.61 0.85
CA CYS A 300 -5.17 1.00 -0.09
C CYS A 300 -3.93 1.52 0.64
N LEU A 301 -2.76 0.96 0.33
CA LEU A 301 -1.46 1.45 0.77
C LEU A 301 -0.68 1.95 -0.45
N PRO A 302 -0.98 3.16 -0.97
CA PRO A 302 -0.14 3.77 -1.97
C PRO A 302 1.24 4.10 -1.40
N VAL A 303 2.28 3.86 -2.17
CA VAL A 303 3.66 4.17 -1.79
C VAL A 303 4.15 5.38 -2.57
N ALA A 304 4.89 6.26 -1.89
CA ALA A 304 5.61 7.35 -2.51
C ALA A 304 7.07 7.41 -2.01
N GLU A 305 7.96 7.80 -2.90
CA GLU A 305 9.35 8.09 -2.56
C GLU A 305 9.55 9.60 -2.35
N SER A 306 10.08 10.01 -1.21
CA SER A 306 10.60 11.37 -0.99
C SER A 306 12.08 11.45 -1.36
N LYS A 307 12.59 12.68 -1.51
CA LYS A 307 14.01 12.93 -1.73
C LYS A 307 14.57 13.74 -0.57
N LEU A 308 15.58 13.19 0.11
CA LEU A 308 16.26 13.87 1.23
C LEU A 308 15.29 14.32 2.33
N GLY A 309 14.24 13.53 2.57
CA GLY A 309 13.21 13.83 3.56
C GLY A 309 12.21 14.91 3.14
N ASP A 310 12.27 15.43 1.91
CA ASP A 310 11.33 16.45 1.43
C ASP A 310 9.93 15.88 1.17
N LEU A 311 8.97 16.32 2.00
CA LEU A 311 7.55 16.00 1.88
C LEU A 311 6.75 17.04 1.07
N SER A 312 7.38 18.16 0.70
CA SER A 312 6.74 19.26 -0.02
C SER A 312 6.75 19.08 -1.55
N GLY A 313 7.34 17.99 -2.02
CA GLY A 313 7.33 17.61 -3.44
C GLY A 313 5.92 17.50 -4.00
N PHE A 314 5.76 17.81 -5.29
CA PHE A 314 4.45 17.96 -5.92
C PHE A 314 3.60 16.68 -5.84
N ILE A 315 4.17 15.52 -6.17
CA ILE A 315 3.45 14.24 -6.12
C ILE A 315 3.14 13.81 -4.68
N GLN A 316 4.08 14.04 -3.76
CA GLN A 316 3.94 13.71 -2.35
C GLN A 316 2.78 14.49 -1.73
N THR A 317 2.73 15.80 -1.98
CA THR A 317 1.67 16.69 -1.48
C THR A 317 0.31 16.30 -2.08
N ASN A 318 0.25 15.97 -3.38
CA ASN A 318 -0.99 15.50 -4.01
C ASN A 318 -1.49 14.21 -3.37
N LEU A 319 -0.61 13.22 -3.18
CA LEU A 319 -0.99 11.95 -2.56
C LEU A 319 -1.45 12.13 -1.10
N MET A 320 -0.77 12.97 -0.31
CA MET A 320 -1.20 13.32 1.06
C MET A 320 -2.56 14.02 1.11
N ALA A 321 -2.91 14.76 0.05
CA ALA A 321 -4.22 15.41 -0.05
C ALA A 321 -5.34 14.42 -0.43
N ILE A 322 -5.01 13.37 -1.19
CA ILE A 322 -5.95 12.32 -1.63
C ILE A 322 -6.20 11.28 -0.52
N THR A 323 -5.17 10.90 0.24
CA THR A 323 -5.28 9.84 1.24
C THR A 323 -5.91 10.29 2.56
N ASP A 324 -6.37 9.31 3.35
CA ASP A 324 -6.94 9.51 4.68
C ASP A 324 -5.87 9.74 5.75
N GLY A 325 -4.60 9.68 5.37
CA GLY A 325 -3.46 9.73 6.27
C GLY A 325 -2.18 9.36 5.55
N HIS A 326 -1.08 9.37 6.30
CA HIS A 326 0.22 8.93 5.83
C HIS A 326 1.09 8.42 6.98
N ILE A 327 1.92 7.42 6.67
CA ILE A 327 2.99 6.91 7.52
C ILE A 327 4.32 7.33 6.90
N TYR A 328 5.05 8.17 7.64
CA TYR A 328 6.33 8.70 7.19
C TYR A 328 7.50 7.87 7.70
N PHE A 329 8.28 7.33 6.77
CA PHE A 329 9.54 6.65 7.01
C PHE A 329 10.70 7.63 6.97
N ASP A 330 11.16 8.02 8.16
CA ASP A 330 12.14 9.06 8.39
C ASP A 330 13.57 8.52 8.24
N ARG A 331 14.35 9.18 7.38
CA ARG A 331 15.74 8.82 7.11
C ARG A 331 16.65 8.99 8.32
N ASP A 332 16.43 10.00 9.16
CA ASP A 332 17.25 10.23 10.35
C ASP A 332 16.98 9.18 11.42
N LEU A 333 15.72 8.76 11.58
CA LEU A 333 15.40 7.61 12.44
C LEU A 333 16.06 6.34 11.90
N PHE A 334 16.03 6.13 10.59
CA PHE A 334 16.71 5.00 9.98
C PHE A 334 18.23 5.04 10.24
N ASN A 335 18.88 6.18 10.08
CA ASN A 335 20.32 6.33 10.32
C ASN A 335 20.70 6.13 11.80
N LYS A 336 19.80 6.47 12.73
CA LYS A 336 19.97 6.23 14.17
C LYS A 336 19.69 4.78 14.60
N GLY A 337 19.35 3.89 13.68
CA GLY A 337 19.12 2.48 13.95
C GLY A 337 17.68 2.10 14.30
N TYR A 338 16.72 3.03 14.26
CA TYR A 338 15.31 2.70 14.51
C TYR A 338 14.72 1.89 13.35
N ARG A 339 14.11 0.74 13.65
CA ARG A 339 13.45 -0.11 12.66
C ARG A 339 12.10 -0.60 13.24
N PRO A 340 10.96 -0.39 12.56
CA PRO A 340 10.82 0.41 11.35
C PRO A 340 11.08 1.90 11.64
N ALA A 341 11.55 2.63 10.63
CA ALA A 341 11.91 4.04 10.78
C ALA A 341 10.68 4.97 10.70
N VAL A 342 9.57 4.59 11.33
CA VAL A 342 8.32 5.35 11.30
C VAL A 342 8.43 6.55 12.24
N SER A 343 8.17 7.75 11.71
CA SER A 343 8.09 8.95 12.54
C SER A 343 6.73 9.02 13.24
N PRO A 344 6.67 8.94 14.57
CA PRO A 344 5.42 9.07 15.31
C PRO A 344 4.85 10.51 15.27
N TYR A 345 5.66 11.48 14.81
CA TYR A 345 5.30 12.90 14.81
C TYR A 345 4.76 13.36 13.46
N LEU A 346 5.35 12.86 12.38
CA LEU A 346 4.98 13.23 11.02
C LEU A 346 3.92 12.29 10.44
N SER A 347 3.73 11.10 11.02
CA SER A 347 2.69 10.17 10.57
C SER A 347 1.32 10.54 11.15
N VAL A 348 0.28 10.43 10.34
CA VAL A 348 -1.08 10.88 10.67
C VAL A 348 -2.11 9.92 10.09
N THR A 349 -3.12 9.55 10.86
CA THR A 349 -4.33 8.84 10.41
C THR A 349 -5.56 9.69 10.74
N ARG A 350 -6.44 9.96 9.75
CA ARG A 350 -7.67 10.73 9.98
C ARG A 350 -8.84 9.85 10.43
N VAL A 351 -8.86 8.59 9.98
CA VAL A 351 -10.04 7.70 10.12
C VAL A 351 -9.74 6.49 11.01
N GLY A 352 -8.52 5.96 10.96
CA GLY A 352 -8.19 4.68 11.57
C GLY A 352 -8.43 4.61 13.09
N ARG A 353 -8.28 5.72 13.84
CA ARG A 353 -8.59 5.73 15.29
C ARG A 353 -10.04 5.34 15.60
N GLN A 354 -11.00 5.73 14.76
CA GLN A 354 -12.42 5.42 14.97
C GLN A 354 -12.73 3.95 14.68
N ALA A 355 -11.88 3.26 13.92
CA ALA A 355 -12.07 1.86 13.53
C ALA A 355 -11.62 0.85 14.61
N HIS A 356 -10.92 1.31 15.64
CA HIS A 356 -10.33 0.45 16.69
C HIS A 356 -11.12 0.49 18.01
N ILE A 357 -10.87 -0.50 18.85
CA ILE A 357 -11.44 -0.63 20.21
C ILE A 357 -10.95 0.48 21.14
N ASP A 358 -11.73 0.76 22.20
CA ASP A 358 -11.49 1.91 23.10
C ASP A 358 -10.09 1.92 23.73
N ILE A 359 -9.57 0.75 24.12
CA ILE A 359 -8.23 0.64 24.72
C ILE A 359 -7.12 1.07 23.75
N VAL A 360 -7.24 0.75 22.45
CA VAL A 360 -6.24 1.17 21.45
C VAL A 360 -6.29 2.67 21.25
N ARG A 361 -7.48 3.27 21.23
CA ARG A 361 -7.64 4.74 21.14
C ARG A 361 -7.01 5.43 22.34
N ASP A 362 -7.21 4.88 23.53
CA ASP A 362 -6.67 5.41 24.77
C ASP A 362 -5.14 5.32 24.81
N ILE A 363 -4.59 4.16 24.44
CA ILE A 363 -3.15 3.94 24.28
C ILE A 363 -2.55 4.90 23.25
N SER A 364 -3.16 5.03 22.06
CA SER A 364 -2.69 5.91 21.00
C SER A 364 -2.60 7.37 21.45
N ARG A 365 -3.57 7.83 22.25
CA ARG A 365 -3.56 9.17 22.84
C ARG A 365 -2.46 9.33 23.89
N GLU A 366 -2.33 8.38 24.81
CA GLU A 366 -1.30 8.41 25.85
C GLU A 366 0.11 8.38 25.26
N ILE A 367 0.39 7.46 24.33
CA ILE A 367 1.71 7.31 23.73
C ILE A 367 2.11 8.53 22.91
N SER A 368 1.17 9.12 22.17
CA SER A 368 1.40 10.34 21.40
C SER A 368 1.76 11.51 22.34
N SER A 369 1.01 11.67 23.44
CA SER A 369 1.28 12.68 24.46
C SER A 369 2.66 12.47 25.11
N PHE A 370 2.97 11.22 25.46
CA PHE A 370 4.24 10.85 26.06
C PHE A 370 5.44 11.15 25.15
N LEU A 371 5.38 10.76 23.87
CA LEU A 371 6.47 10.98 22.90
C LEU A 371 6.73 12.48 22.65
N VAL A 372 5.68 13.30 22.59
CA VAL A 372 5.81 14.76 22.49
C VAL A 372 6.50 15.33 23.73
N SER A 373 6.09 14.89 24.92
CA SER A 373 6.70 15.31 26.20
C SER A 373 8.17 14.89 26.28
N GLN A 374 8.48 13.66 25.91
CA GLN A 374 9.85 13.11 25.88
C GLN A 374 10.77 13.91 24.95
N THR A 375 10.29 14.29 23.77
CA THR A 375 11.06 15.11 22.83
C THR A 375 11.39 16.48 23.40
N ARG A 376 10.42 17.13 24.04
CA ARG A 376 10.65 18.41 24.74
C ARG A 376 11.71 18.25 25.83
N MET A 377 11.60 17.23 26.68
CA MET A 377 12.60 16.97 27.72
C MET A 377 14.01 16.75 27.14
N ARG A 378 14.14 15.95 26.08
CA ARG A 378 15.45 15.71 25.41
C ARG A 378 16.07 16.98 24.83
N GLN A 379 15.27 17.92 24.34
CA GLN A 379 15.77 19.22 23.86
C GLN A 379 16.29 20.08 25.03
N HIS A 380 15.63 20.07 26.18
CA HIS A 380 16.05 20.84 27.36
C HIS A 380 17.34 20.30 27.99
N ILE A 381 17.55 18.98 27.98
CA ILE A 381 18.77 18.33 28.50
C ILE A 381 20.03 18.78 27.77
N ARG A 382 19.93 19.07 26.47
CA ARG A 382 21.07 19.55 25.67
C ARG A 382 21.66 20.87 26.18
N PHE A 383 20.93 21.59 27.04
CA PHE A 383 21.39 22.83 27.67
C PHE A 383 22.05 22.62 29.04
N GLY A 384 22.34 21.38 29.44
CA GLY A 384 23.18 21.09 30.61
C GLY A 384 22.48 21.23 31.97
N ALA A 385 21.15 21.22 32.01
CA ALA A 385 20.39 21.29 33.25
C ALA A 385 20.50 19.98 34.05
N GLU A 386 20.63 20.08 35.38
CA GLU A 386 20.51 18.93 36.28
C GLU A 386 19.13 18.27 36.13
N LEU A 387 19.14 16.94 36.01
CA LEU A 387 17.92 16.17 35.78
C LEU A 387 17.35 15.69 37.10
N GLY A 388 16.19 16.22 37.49
CA GLY A 388 15.39 15.67 38.58
C GLY A 388 14.99 14.21 38.31
N GLU A 389 14.76 13.44 39.37
CA GLU A 389 14.47 12.00 39.30
C GLU A 389 13.26 11.67 38.39
N GLU A 390 12.22 12.51 38.40
CA GLU A 390 11.04 12.32 37.55
C GLU A 390 11.40 12.38 36.05
N VAL A 391 12.29 13.29 35.66
CA VAL A 391 12.76 13.42 34.28
C VAL A 391 13.60 12.21 33.89
N GLN A 392 14.47 11.74 34.78
CA GLN A 392 15.27 10.53 34.54
C GLN A 392 14.38 9.30 34.33
N GLN A 393 13.34 9.14 35.15
CA GLN A 393 12.39 8.03 35.01
C GLN A 393 11.62 8.08 33.69
N LYS A 394 11.13 9.27 33.28
CA LYS A 394 10.44 9.44 31.98
C LYS A 394 11.37 9.17 30.79
N LEU A 395 12.64 9.56 30.88
CA LEU A 395 13.62 9.25 29.84
C LEU A 395 13.87 7.75 29.74
N ALA A 396 14.05 7.06 30.88
CA ALA A 396 14.25 5.62 30.95
C ALA A 396 13.05 4.85 30.36
N LEU A 397 11.82 5.21 30.75
CA LEU A 397 10.59 4.65 30.16
C LEU A 397 10.59 4.85 28.64
N GLY A 398 10.99 6.02 28.18
CA GLY A 398 11.03 6.31 26.75
C GLY A 398 12.15 5.60 25.98
N GLU A 399 13.20 5.11 26.65
CA GLU A 399 14.14 4.15 26.07
C GLU A 399 13.50 2.77 25.93
N GLN A 400 12.73 2.32 26.91
CA GLN A 400 12.02 1.05 26.84
C GLN A 400 10.93 1.04 25.77
N VAL A 401 10.20 2.15 25.60
CA VAL A 401 9.26 2.36 24.49
C VAL A 401 9.97 2.23 23.14
N SER A 402 11.19 2.77 23.02
CA SER A 402 11.98 2.60 21.80
C SER A 402 12.34 1.14 21.52
N VAL A 403 12.55 0.33 22.56
CA VAL A 403 12.80 -1.11 22.40
C VAL A 403 11.52 -1.85 22.01
N LEU A 404 10.36 -1.48 22.58
CA LEU A 404 9.07 -2.04 22.19
C LEU A 404 8.73 -1.80 20.71
N PHE A 405 9.13 -0.64 20.17
CA PHE A 405 8.93 -0.31 18.78
C PHE A 405 9.99 -0.87 17.84
N ASP A 406 11.07 -1.46 18.36
CA ASP A 406 12.10 -2.10 17.53
C ASP A 406 11.61 -3.46 17.01
N GLN A 407 11.30 -3.49 15.72
CA GLN A 407 10.97 -4.68 14.94
C GLN A 407 11.92 -4.81 13.74
N THR A 408 13.22 -4.83 14.04
CA THR A 408 14.32 -5.06 13.08
C THR A 408 14.17 -6.33 12.22
N VAL A 409 13.59 -7.40 12.75
CA VAL A 409 13.39 -8.68 12.03
C VAL A 409 11.96 -8.73 11.48
N ALA A 410 11.78 -9.37 10.32
CA ALA A 410 10.50 -9.56 9.64
C ALA A 410 9.53 -10.53 10.37
N TYR A 411 9.32 -10.33 11.67
CA TYR A 411 8.24 -10.94 12.43
C TYR A 411 7.11 -9.93 12.60
N ILE A 412 5.90 -10.46 12.75
CA ILE A 412 4.69 -9.68 13.07
C ILE A 412 4.38 -9.86 14.55
N VAL A 413 3.83 -8.83 15.18
CA VAL A 413 3.37 -8.87 16.57
C VAL A 413 1.85 -8.79 16.60
N PRO A 414 1.15 -9.76 17.20
CA PRO A 414 -0.30 -9.67 17.39
C PRO A 414 -0.69 -8.43 18.20
N LEU A 415 -1.78 -7.77 17.82
CA LEU A 415 -2.21 -6.51 18.43
C LEU A 415 -2.40 -6.63 19.95
N GLU A 416 -3.01 -7.71 20.41
CA GLU A 416 -3.26 -7.95 21.83
C GLU A 416 -1.96 -8.10 22.62
N ALA A 417 -0.94 -8.72 22.03
CA ALA A 417 0.39 -8.80 22.62
C ALA A 417 1.04 -7.42 22.70
N SER A 418 0.93 -6.59 21.66
CA SER A 418 1.42 -5.20 21.67
C SER A 418 0.75 -4.36 22.75
N ILE A 419 -0.58 -4.47 22.90
CA ILE A 419 -1.35 -3.79 23.97
C ILE A 419 -0.89 -4.27 25.34
N PHE A 420 -0.71 -5.58 25.53
CA PHE A 420 -0.28 -6.17 26.80
C PHE A 420 1.13 -5.70 27.20
N MET A 421 2.09 -5.76 26.27
CA MET A 421 3.45 -5.27 26.51
C MET A 421 3.50 -3.77 26.80
N PHE A 422 2.67 -2.98 26.11
CA PHE A 422 2.52 -1.57 26.40
C PHE A 422 1.95 -1.34 27.82
N GLY A 423 0.91 -2.08 28.20
CA GLY A 423 0.35 -2.04 29.55
C GLY A 423 1.37 -2.42 30.64
N ALA A 424 2.22 -3.41 30.38
CA ALA A 424 3.28 -3.81 31.30
C ALA A 424 4.35 -2.73 31.51
N LEU A 425 4.75 -2.04 30.44
CA LEU A 425 5.64 -0.87 30.54
C LEU A 425 5.02 0.23 31.40
N TRP A 426 3.75 0.54 31.15
CA TRP A 426 3.02 1.61 31.83
C TRP A 426 2.58 1.26 33.26
N ALA A 427 2.72 -0.01 33.66
CA ALA A 427 2.51 -0.51 35.01
C ALA A 427 3.84 -0.68 35.79
N ASP A 428 4.95 -0.14 35.27
CA ASP A 428 6.28 -0.17 35.88
C ASP A 428 6.82 -1.60 36.15
N ILE A 429 6.34 -2.62 35.44
CA ILE A 429 6.74 -4.02 35.65
C ILE A 429 8.23 -4.22 35.34
N TRP A 430 8.73 -3.55 34.29
CA TRP A 430 10.13 -3.57 33.85
C TRP A 430 10.93 -2.37 34.35
N LYS A 431 10.48 -1.70 35.43
CA LYS A 431 11.21 -0.57 35.99
C LYS A 431 12.64 -0.98 36.39
N GLY A 432 13.62 -0.21 35.96
CA GLY A 432 15.05 -0.47 36.19
C GLY A 432 15.70 -1.44 35.20
N PHE A 433 14.95 -1.97 34.23
CA PHE A 433 15.52 -2.83 33.19
C PHE A 433 16.27 -1.97 32.18
N ASP A 434 17.45 -2.42 31.76
CA ASP A 434 18.17 -1.83 30.64
C ASP A 434 17.54 -2.26 29.30
N LYS A 435 18.15 -1.81 28.18
CA LYS A 435 17.65 -2.09 26.83
C LYS A 435 17.66 -3.59 26.50
N GLU A 436 18.71 -4.30 26.88
CA GLU A 436 18.87 -5.73 26.57
C GLU A 436 17.91 -6.60 27.41
N ALA A 437 17.76 -6.30 28.69
CA ALA A 437 16.80 -6.96 29.56
C ALA A 437 15.36 -6.73 29.07
N THR A 438 15.01 -5.49 28.70
CA THR A 438 13.69 -5.16 28.15
C THR A 438 13.43 -5.91 26.85
N LYS A 439 14.41 -5.97 25.95
CA LYS A 439 14.31 -6.70 24.68
C LYS A 439 14.11 -8.19 24.89
N SER A 440 14.85 -8.78 25.83
CA SER A 440 14.72 -10.20 26.21
C SER A 440 13.31 -10.53 26.68
N GLU A 441 12.73 -9.70 27.56
CA GLU A 441 11.37 -9.91 28.04
C GLU A 441 10.31 -9.76 26.94
N ILE A 442 10.43 -8.76 26.06
CA ILE A 442 9.53 -8.60 24.91
C ILE A 442 9.53 -9.86 24.03
N VAL A 443 10.71 -10.39 23.71
CA VAL A 443 10.85 -11.62 22.91
C VAL A 443 10.21 -12.81 23.61
N LYS A 444 10.41 -12.94 24.94
CA LYS A 444 9.77 -14.00 25.73
C LYS A 444 8.24 -13.90 25.69
N VAL A 445 7.69 -12.70 25.91
CA VAL A 445 6.23 -12.47 25.87
C VAL A 445 5.65 -12.84 24.51
N ILE A 446 6.30 -12.43 23.41
CA ILE A 446 5.85 -12.76 22.05
C ILE A 446 5.94 -14.27 21.80
N SER A 447 7.06 -14.92 22.16
CA SER A 447 7.22 -16.37 22.02
C SER A 447 6.17 -17.12 22.82
N ARG A 448 5.89 -16.69 24.05
CA ARG A 448 4.88 -17.28 24.93
C ARG A 448 3.48 -17.13 24.34
N TYR A 449 3.12 -15.94 23.87
CA TYR A 449 1.85 -15.68 23.19
C TYR A 449 1.65 -16.59 21.96
N ASN A 450 2.71 -16.87 21.22
CA ASN A 450 2.66 -17.71 20.02
C ASN A 450 2.63 -19.22 20.32
N LYS A 451 3.20 -19.68 21.44
CA LYS A 451 3.30 -21.12 21.79
C LYS A 451 2.24 -21.59 22.78
N GLU A 452 1.93 -20.80 23.80
CA GLU A 452 1.06 -21.17 24.92
C GLU A 452 -0.35 -20.65 24.72
N LYS A 453 -1.29 -21.54 24.40
CA LYS A 453 -2.70 -21.18 24.21
C LYS A 453 -3.33 -20.56 25.47
N SER A 454 -3.03 -21.09 26.66
CA SER A 454 -3.54 -20.56 27.93
C SER A 454 -3.10 -19.12 28.18
N PHE A 455 -1.83 -18.79 27.90
CA PHE A 455 -1.31 -17.44 28.03
C PHE A 455 -1.94 -16.50 26.99
N ARG A 456 -2.09 -16.96 25.74
CA ARG A 456 -2.78 -16.20 24.68
C ARG A 456 -4.22 -15.87 25.08
N ASP A 457 -4.99 -16.87 25.49
CA ASP A 457 -6.40 -16.70 25.87
C ASP A 457 -6.54 -15.75 27.07
N MET A 458 -5.60 -15.81 28.02
CA MET A 458 -5.52 -14.88 29.15
C MET A 458 -5.26 -13.44 28.68
N VAL A 459 -4.26 -13.22 27.80
CA VAL A 459 -3.94 -11.90 27.27
C VAL A 459 -5.13 -11.32 26.48
N ILE A 460 -5.74 -12.11 25.60
CA ILE A 460 -6.93 -11.69 24.83
C ILE A 460 -8.07 -11.29 25.78
N LYS A 461 -8.34 -12.10 26.79
CA LYS A 461 -9.38 -11.80 27.79
C LYS A 461 -9.09 -10.49 28.52
N LEU A 462 -7.86 -10.31 29.00
CA LEU A 462 -7.44 -9.13 29.74
C LEU A 462 -7.52 -7.85 28.89
N VAL A 463 -7.14 -7.92 27.61
CA VAL A 463 -7.27 -6.83 26.65
C VAL A 463 -8.75 -6.50 26.38
N ASN A 464 -9.59 -7.50 26.10
CA ASN A 464 -11.00 -7.29 25.78
C ASN A 464 -11.81 -6.75 26.97
N GLU A 465 -11.45 -7.11 28.19
CA GLU A 465 -12.10 -6.62 29.41
C GLU A 465 -11.59 -5.24 29.86
N SER A 466 -10.59 -4.67 29.20
CA SER A 466 -10.01 -3.37 29.56
C SER A 466 -10.42 -2.33 28.53
N LYS A 467 -11.12 -1.28 28.97
CA LYS A 467 -11.53 -0.16 28.10
C LYS A 467 -10.53 0.99 28.12
N THR A 468 -9.79 1.13 29.22
CA THR A 468 -8.82 2.21 29.42
C THR A 468 -7.44 1.66 29.81
N LEU A 469 -6.40 2.43 29.54
CA LEU A 469 -5.04 2.06 29.92
C LEU A 469 -4.90 1.95 31.45
N SER A 470 -5.63 2.77 32.21
CA SER A 470 -5.61 2.71 33.69
C SER A 470 -6.16 1.38 34.23
N GLU A 471 -7.24 0.86 33.65
CA GLU A 471 -7.76 -0.47 33.97
C GLU A 471 -6.74 -1.56 33.65
N LEU A 472 -6.16 -1.49 32.44
CA LEU A 472 -5.15 -2.46 31.98
C LEU A 472 -3.94 -2.50 32.92
N LYS A 473 -3.40 -1.32 33.27
CA LYS A 473 -2.30 -1.17 34.23
C LYS A 473 -2.62 -1.82 35.57
N THR A 474 -3.81 -1.54 36.11
CA THR A 474 -4.23 -2.04 37.42
C THR A 474 -4.32 -3.56 37.42
N LYS A 475 -4.91 -4.15 36.38
CA LYS A 475 -5.00 -5.60 36.22
C LYS A 475 -3.62 -6.24 36.11
N ILE A 476 -2.71 -5.68 35.31
CA ILE A 476 -1.34 -6.20 35.17
C ILE A 476 -0.56 -6.05 36.49
N ALA A 477 -0.65 -4.89 37.16
CA ALA A 477 0.04 -4.64 38.42
C ALA A 477 -0.46 -5.54 39.57
N SER A 478 -1.73 -5.95 39.53
CA SER A 478 -2.29 -6.89 40.51
C SER A 478 -1.73 -8.32 40.39
N ASN A 479 -1.15 -8.67 39.24
CA ASN A 479 -0.51 -9.96 39.03
C ASN A 479 0.77 -9.85 38.18
N PRO A 480 1.87 -9.29 38.76
CA PRO A 480 3.12 -9.04 38.03
C PRO A 480 3.78 -10.31 37.47
N GLU A 481 3.52 -11.46 38.10
CA GLU A 481 3.97 -12.80 37.70
C GLU A 481 3.40 -13.24 36.35
N MET A 482 2.31 -12.61 35.88
CA MET A 482 1.80 -12.83 34.52
C MET A 482 2.78 -12.35 33.44
N VAL A 483 3.54 -11.30 33.73
CA VAL A 483 4.49 -10.67 32.80
C VAL A 483 5.91 -11.16 33.07
N LYS A 484 6.32 -11.19 34.34
CA LYS A 484 7.60 -11.73 34.78
C LYS A 484 7.48 -13.25 34.79
N ALA A 485 7.92 -13.90 33.71
CA ALA A 485 7.96 -15.35 33.69
C ALA A 485 8.77 -15.85 34.90
N ASN A 486 8.13 -16.53 35.85
CA ASN A 486 8.86 -17.34 36.80
C ASN A 486 9.73 -18.33 36.01
N LEU A 487 11.04 -18.22 36.23
CA LEU A 487 12.05 -19.16 35.77
C LEU A 487 11.75 -20.54 36.38
N SER A 488 11.12 -21.43 35.61
CA SER A 488 11.52 -22.82 35.66
C SER A 488 12.60 -23.00 34.61
N HIS A 489 13.85 -22.97 35.05
CA HIS A 489 14.94 -23.59 34.32
C HIS A 489 14.62 -25.08 34.17
N GLU A 490 14.21 -25.51 32.99
CA GLU A 490 14.41 -26.87 32.47
C GLU A 490 14.80 -26.79 30.99
#